data_AF-B3T924-F1
#
_entry.id   AF-B3T924-F1
#
_cell.length_a   1.000
_cell.length_b   1.000
_cell.length_c   1.000
_cell.angle_alpha   90.00
_cell.angle_beta   90.00
_cell.angle_gamma   90.00
#
_symmetry.space_group_name_H-M   'P 1'
#
loop_
_entity.id
_entity.type
_entity.pdbx_description
1 polymer ?
#
loop_
_entity_poly.entity_id
_entity_poly.type
_entity_poly.pdbx_seq_one_letter_code
_entity_poly.pdbx_strand_id
1 'polypeptide(L)'
;MTFPVFNALFDASTEYFHDDEDPKLREDIVDGHIIAIDLSEPMDRIVDKDEDLDYLDDYKLMNPYILKLARDKIAKGGEEVLKQFENGFKDARVGQYLDTKLKQNPTAITEKELDESYKKYRSVMGTAGSNMALSREPLGEVFRIGMGKASESVGCGNEIEDSIRDKAVKIPSWPLYYSLSTNDVRKGFELTMERSEMYLNDARKALERLPENFSHRAFLEFLFLTVEHYSEFWYKRLQKENIWSDLTSKLPK
;
A
#
# COMPACT_ATOMS: atom_id res chain seq x y z
N MET A 1 1.65 -3.28 10.99
CA MET A 1 3.01 -2.70 10.86
C MET A 1 3.00 -1.17 10.82
N THR A 2 1.90 -0.54 10.39
CA THR A 2 1.83 0.90 10.09
C THR A 2 1.99 1.83 11.30
N PHE A 3 1.38 1.50 12.44
CA PHE A 3 1.44 2.35 13.64
C PHE A 3 2.86 2.67 14.16
N PRO A 4 3.75 1.68 14.41
CA PRO A 4 5.12 1.98 14.87
C PRO A 4 5.94 2.70 13.80
N VAL A 5 5.69 2.45 12.51
CA VAL A 5 6.39 3.14 11.40
C VAL A 5 6.03 4.62 11.37
N PHE A 6 4.74 4.95 11.49
CA PHE A 6 4.28 6.34 11.45
C PHE A 6 4.78 7.15 12.65
N ASN A 7 4.80 6.56 13.85
CA ASN A 7 5.42 7.22 15.00
C ASN A 7 6.92 7.48 14.74
N ALA A 8 7.67 6.48 14.27
CA ALA A 8 9.10 6.64 13.99
C ALA A 8 9.37 7.70 12.90
N LEU A 9 8.56 7.75 11.84
CA LEU A 9 8.67 8.77 10.79
C LEU A 9 8.40 10.18 11.32
N PHE A 10 7.37 10.32 12.17
CA PHE A 10 7.01 11.61 12.77
C PHE A 10 8.12 12.08 13.72
N ASP A 11 8.54 11.22 14.64
CA ASP A 11 9.60 11.51 15.61
C ASP A 11 10.91 11.88 14.90
N ALA A 12 11.28 11.15 13.85
CA ALA A 12 12.45 11.47 13.02
C ALA A 12 12.33 12.83 12.32
N SER A 13 11.12 13.20 11.88
CA SER A 13 10.88 14.50 11.27
C SER A 13 10.98 15.63 12.30
N THR A 14 10.36 15.47 13.47
CA THR A 14 10.42 16.44 14.57
C THR A 14 11.88 16.70 14.97
N GLU A 15 12.68 15.63 15.12
CA GLU A 15 14.10 15.74 15.43
C GLU A 15 14.89 16.48 14.34
N TYR A 16 14.66 16.14 13.07
CA TYR A 16 15.38 16.75 11.94
C TYR A 16 15.08 18.25 11.78
N PHE A 17 13.82 18.67 11.95
CA PHE A 17 13.43 20.07 11.82
C PHE A 17 13.62 20.87 13.11
N HIS A 18 14.07 20.24 14.20
CA HIS A 18 14.20 20.83 15.52
C HIS A 18 12.89 21.46 16.03
N ASP A 19 11.77 20.78 15.78
CA ASP A 19 10.49 21.21 16.32
C ASP A 19 10.40 20.89 17.82
N ASP A 20 9.59 21.65 18.54
CA ASP A 20 9.21 21.30 19.91
C ASP A 20 8.43 19.98 19.91
N GLU A 21 8.66 19.14 20.91
CA GLU A 21 7.89 17.92 21.08
C GLU A 21 6.41 18.26 21.35
N ASP A 22 5.54 17.87 20.43
CA ASP A 22 4.09 17.92 20.61
C ASP A 22 3.51 16.50 20.50
N PRO A 23 3.46 15.75 21.64
CA PRO A 23 2.93 14.40 21.66
C PRO A 23 1.48 14.33 21.18
N LYS A 24 0.69 15.40 21.36
CA LYS A 24 -0.72 15.41 20.96
C LYS A 24 -0.87 15.57 19.47
N LEU A 25 -0.08 16.45 18.85
CA LEU A 25 -0.05 16.58 17.40
C LEU A 25 0.40 15.27 16.75
N ARG A 26 1.45 14.62 17.27
CA ARG A 26 1.88 13.30 16.78
C ARG A 26 0.73 12.28 16.86
N GLU A 27 0.10 12.16 18.02
CA GLU A 27 -1.04 11.24 18.22
C GLU A 27 -2.16 11.53 17.21
N ASP A 28 -2.56 12.80 17.04
CA ASP A 28 -3.62 13.16 16.11
C ASP A 28 -3.26 12.83 14.66
N ILE A 29 -2.03 13.12 14.23
CA ILE A 29 -1.60 12.85 12.84
C ILE A 29 -1.49 11.35 12.58
N VAL A 30 -0.84 10.60 13.47
CA VAL A 30 -0.69 9.15 13.33
C VAL A 30 -2.06 8.47 13.35
N ASP A 31 -2.86 8.72 14.38
CA ASP A 31 -4.17 8.09 14.53
C ASP A 31 -5.10 8.45 13.38
N GLY A 32 -5.09 9.70 12.92
CA GLY A 32 -5.92 10.14 11.82
C GLY A 32 -5.67 9.33 10.54
N HIS A 33 -4.40 9.07 10.20
CA HIS A 33 -4.07 8.21 9.06
C HIS A 33 -4.37 6.73 9.31
N ILE A 34 -4.12 6.22 10.51
CA ILE A 34 -4.45 4.82 10.86
C ILE A 34 -5.95 4.58 10.73
N ILE A 35 -6.79 5.45 11.28
CA ILE A 35 -8.25 5.37 11.13
C ILE A 35 -8.65 5.36 9.66
N ALA A 36 -8.08 6.25 8.83
CA ALA A 36 -8.40 6.31 7.40
C ALA A 36 -7.98 5.05 6.63
N ILE A 37 -6.84 4.46 6.99
CA ILE A 37 -6.32 3.22 6.40
C ILE A 37 -7.20 2.04 6.82
N ASP A 38 -7.49 1.90 8.11
CA ASP A 38 -8.31 0.80 8.64
C ASP A 38 -9.75 0.84 8.12
N LEU A 39 -10.28 2.03 7.78
CA LEU A 39 -11.56 2.16 7.09
C LEU A 39 -11.56 1.62 5.66
N SER A 40 -10.41 1.58 5.00
CA SER A 40 -10.31 1.17 3.60
C SER A 40 -10.44 -0.35 3.42
N GLU A 41 -9.99 -1.14 4.40
CA GLU A 41 -9.93 -2.61 4.32
C GLU A 41 -11.33 -3.27 4.36
N PRO A 42 -12.23 -2.98 5.31
CA PRO A 42 -13.57 -3.56 5.30
C PRO A 42 -14.36 -3.22 4.04
N MET A 43 -14.17 -2.00 3.51
CA MET A 43 -14.80 -1.59 2.27
C MET A 43 -14.29 -2.38 1.06
N ASP A 44 -12.98 -2.68 1.01
CA ASP A 44 -12.39 -3.53 -0.02
C ASP A 44 -12.93 -4.97 0.09
N ARG A 45 -12.98 -5.53 1.31
CA ARG A 45 -13.48 -6.89 1.57
C ARG A 45 -14.95 -7.07 1.19
N ILE A 46 -15.81 -6.09 1.43
CA ILE A 46 -17.23 -6.17 1.01
C ILE A 46 -17.35 -6.07 -0.52
N VAL A 47 -16.54 -5.23 -1.17
CA VAL A 47 -16.51 -5.14 -2.65
C VAL A 47 -16.02 -6.44 -3.26
N ASP A 48 -15.03 -7.08 -2.63
CA ASP A 48 -14.46 -8.36 -3.06
C ASP A 48 -15.31 -9.57 -2.65
N LYS A 49 -16.40 -9.36 -1.90
CA LYS A 49 -17.33 -10.39 -1.37
C LYS A 49 -16.67 -11.36 -0.38
N ASP A 50 -15.63 -10.90 0.29
CA ASP A 50 -14.92 -11.61 1.36
C ASP A 50 -15.62 -11.44 2.72
N GLU A 51 -16.54 -10.48 2.82
CA GLU A 51 -17.34 -10.18 4.02
C GLU A 51 -18.83 -10.09 3.65
N ASP A 52 -19.70 -10.35 4.63
CA ASP A 52 -21.14 -10.42 4.40
C ASP A 52 -21.69 -9.06 3.95
N LEU A 53 -22.54 -9.09 2.92
CA LEU A 53 -23.26 -7.92 2.43
C LEU A 53 -24.16 -7.31 3.52
N ASP A 54 -24.55 -8.11 4.53
CA ASP A 54 -25.35 -7.66 5.67
C ASP A 54 -24.67 -6.54 6.48
N TYR A 55 -23.33 -6.45 6.47
CA TYR A 55 -22.61 -5.36 7.15
C TYR A 55 -22.51 -4.07 6.30
N LEU A 56 -22.82 -4.12 5.00
CA LEU A 56 -22.59 -3.00 4.08
C LEU A 56 -23.34 -1.73 4.49
N ASP A 57 -24.55 -1.86 5.03
CA ASP A 57 -25.35 -0.71 5.43
C ASP A 57 -24.82 -0.07 6.73
N ASP A 58 -24.30 -0.88 7.66
CA ASP A 58 -23.63 -0.38 8.87
C ASP A 58 -22.35 0.39 8.50
N TYR A 59 -21.54 -0.14 7.59
CA TYR A 59 -20.34 0.56 7.11
C TYR A 59 -20.70 1.84 6.36
N LYS A 60 -21.69 1.83 5.46
CA LYS A 60 -22.15 3.06 4.78
C LYS A 60 -22.61 4.12 5.77
N LEU A 61 -23.25 3.72 6.87
CA LEU A 61 -23.73 4.63 7.90
C LEU A 61 -22.56 5.21 8.71
N MET A 62 -21.60 4.38 9.12
CA MET A 62 -20.50 4.77 10.02
C MET A 62 -19.35 5.47 9.30
N ASN A 63 -19.03 5.08 8.07
CA ASN A 63 -17.85 5.56 7.34
C ASN A 63 -17.77 7.07 7.20
N PRO A 64 -18.85 7.83 6.89
CA PRO A 64 -18.78 9.28 6.81
C PRO A 64 -18.35 9.92 8.14
N TYR A 65 -18.80 9.37 9.27
CA TYR A 65 -18.46 9.87 10.61
C TYR A 65 -17.02 9.51 10.99
N ILE A 66 -16.60 8.27 10.77
CA ILE A 66 -15.24 7.84 11.10
C ILE A 66 -14.22 8.55 10.20
N LEU A 67 -14.52 8.71 8.90
CA LEU A 67 -13.66 9.47 7.99
C LEU A 67 -13.61 10.95 8.35
N LYS A 68 -14.70 11.52 8.89
CA LYS A 68 -14.66 12.87 9.46
C LYS A 68 -13.72 12.94 10.67
N LEU A 69 -13.76 11.97 11.58
CA LEU A 69 -12.82 11.91 12.72
C LEU A 69 -11.36 11.86 12.25
N ALA A 70 -11.06 11.04 11.24
CA ALA A 70 -9.74 10.99 10.62
C ALA A 70 -9.32 12.37 10.07
N ARG A 71 -10.20 13.04 9.30
CA ARG A 71 -9.94 14.39 8.76
C ARG A 71 -9.71 15.42 9.85
N ASP A 72 -10.55 15.44 10.88
CA ASP A 72 -10.47 16.41 11.98
C ASP A 72 -9.15 16.28 12.75
N LYS A 73 -8.65 15.04 12.88
CA LYS A 73 -7.33 14.71 13.43
C LYS A 73 -6.18 15.12 12.50
N ILE A 74 -6.22 14.73 11.23
CA ILE A 74 -5.19 15.07 10.24
C ILE A 74 -5.07 16.59 10.04
N ALA A 75 -6.18 17.31 10.11
CA ALA A 75 -6.22 18.77 9.99
C ALA A 75 -5.43 19.51 11.07
N LYS A 76 -5.12 18.85 12.20
CA LYS A 76 -4.26 19.42 13.26
C LYS A 76 -2.83 19.68 12.77
N GLY A 77 -2.36 18.96 11.76
CA GLY A 77 -1.07 19.19 11.10
C GLY A 77 -1.04 20.38 10.14
N GLY A 78 -2.17 21.04 9.91
CA GLY A 78 -2.29 22.20 9.04
C GLY A 78 -2.99 21.92 7.71
N GLU A 79 -3.26 22.99 6.97
CA GLU A 79 -4.05 22.95 5.74
C GLU A 79 -3.39 22.09 4.64
N GLU A 80 -2.08 22.20 4.45
CA GLU A 80 -1.38 21.44 3.43
C GLU A 80 -1.37 19.93 3.76
N VAL A 81 -1.23 19.56 5.03
CA VAL A 81 -1.32 18.16 5.47
C VAL A 81 -2.69 17.56 5.16
N LEU A 82 -3.77 18.27 5.48
CA LEU A 82 -5.13 17.84 5.15
C LEU A 82 -5.34 17.75 3.63
N LYS A 83 -4.83 18.72 2.88
CA LYS A 83 -4.94 18.75 1.42
C LYS A 83 -4.20 17.58 0.76
N GLN A 84 -3.00 17.24 1.25
CA GLN A 84 -2.26 16.05 0.80
C GLN A 84 -3.08 14.79 1.07
N PHE A 85 -3.66 14.66 2.27
CA PHE A 85 -4.58 13.57 2.61
C PHE A 85 -5.76 13.46 1.62
N GLU A 86 -6.48 14.56 1.37
CA GLU A 86 -7.63 14.54 0.46
C GLU A 86 -7.24 14.17 -0.98
N ASN A 87 -6.06 14.60 -1.44
CA ASN A 87 -5.55 14.24 -2.76
C ASN A 87 -5.21 12.75 -2.83
N GLY A 88 -4.48 12.23 -1.83
CA GLY A 88 -4.15 10.81 -1.72
C GLY A 88 -5.41 9.94 -1.64
N PHE A 89 -6.41 10.37 -0.88
CA PHE A 89 -7.70 9.68 -0.76
C PHE A 89 -8.47 9.65 -2.10
N LYS A 90 -8.46 10.74 -2.86
CA LYS A 90 -9.05 10.77 -4.22
C LYS A 90 -8.34 9.81 -5.16
N ASP A 91 -7.01 9.81 -5.17
CA ASP A 91 -6.22 8.93 -6.02
C ASP A 91 -6.42 7.45 -5.64
N ALA A 92 -6.51 7.14 -4.35
CA ALA A 92 -6.78 5.79 -3.89
C ALA A 92 -8.15 5.29 -4.35
N ARG A 93 -9.17 6.15 -4.34
CA ARG A 93 -10.49 5.83 -4.90
C ARG A 93 -10.46 5.57 -6.40
N VAL A 94 -9.64 6.31 -7.15
CA VAL A 94 -9.44 6.06 -8.59
C VAL A 94 -8.79 4.69 -8.79
N GLY A 95 -7.73 4.36 -8.03
CA GLY A 95 -7.10 3.05 -8.04
C GLY A 95 -8.08 1.92 -7.75
N GLN A 96 -8.91 2.07 -6.73
CA GLN A 96 -9.94 1.09 -6.36
C GLN A 96 -11.01 0.90 -7.44
N TYR A 97 -11.45 1.99 -8.07
CA TYR A 97 -12.39 1.92 -9.19
C TYR A 97 -11.79 1.18 -10.39
N LEU A 98 -10.51 1.45 -10.69
CA LEU A 98 -9.79 0.74 -11.75
C LEU A 98 -9.65 -0.75 -11.43
N ASP A 99 -9.26 -1.11 -10.19
CA ASP A 99 -9.18 -2.50 -9.73
C ASP A 99 -10.50 -3.26 -9.99
N THR A 100 -11.63 -2.67 -9.57
CA THR A 100 -12.97 -3.24 -9.79
C THR A 100 -13.29 -3.39 -11.28
N LYS A 101 -12.92 -2.40 -12.10
CA LYS A 101 -13.16 -2.44 -13.54
C LYS A 101 -12.33 -3.53 -14.22
N LEU A 102 -11.08 -3.73 -13.82
CA LEU A 102 -10.19 -4.72 -14.42
C LEU A 102 -10.66 -6.16 -14.18
N LYS A 103 -11.41 -6.41 -13.08
CA LYS A 103 -12.09 -7.70 -12.83
C LYS A 103 -13.10 -8.08 -13.92
N GLN A 104 -13.62 -7.11 -14.68
CA GLN A 104 -14.64 -7.36 -15.72
C GLN A 104 -14.07 -7.93 -17.01
N ASN A 105 -12.81 -7.64 -17.32
CA ASN A 105 -12.14 -8.14 -18.53
C ASN A 105 -10.67 -8.51 -18.24
N PRO A 106 -10.44 -9.57 -17.44
CA PRO A 106 -9.13 -9.87 -16.89
C PRO A 106 -8.07 -10.30 -17.92
N THR A 107 -8.50 -10.72 -19.12
CA THR A 107 -7.59 -11.18 -20.19
C THR A 107 -7.02 -10.05 -21.04
N ALA A 108 -7.56 -8.84 -20.92
CA ALA A 108 -7.16 -7.67 -21.71
C ALA A 108 -6.51 -6.56 -20.87
N ILE A 109 -6.11 -6.85 -19.64
CA ILE A 109 -5.45 -5.89 -18.74
C ILE A 109 -4.11 -5.46 -19.35
N THR A 110 -3.91 -4.16 -19.50
CA THR A 110 -2.60 -3.60 -19.90
C THR A 110 -1.71 -3.33 -18.69
N GLU A 111 -0.39 -3.35 -18.87
CA GLU A 111 0.58 -2.98 -17.82
C GLU A 111 0.26 -1.61 -17.21
N LYS A 112 -0.11 -0.64 -18.05
CA LYS A 112 -0.46 0.71 -17.62
C LYS A 112 -1.70 0.73 -16.73
N GLU A 113 -2.74 -0.01 -17.09
CA GLU A 113 -3.95 -0.06 -16.27
C GLU A 113 -3.69 -0.74 -14.92
N LEU A 114 -2.84 -1.77 -14.91
CA LEU A 114 -2.45 -2.45 -13.69
C LEU A 114 -1.60 -1.56 -12.78
N ASP A 115 -0.57 -0.88 -13.31
CA ASP A 115 0.22 0.11 -12.56
C ASP A 115 -0.65 1.25 -12.00
N GLU A 116 -1.64 1.70 -12.78
CA GLU A 116 -2.59 2.72 -12.34
C GLU A 116 -3.53 2.21 -11.22
N SER A 117 -3.92 0.93 -11.23
CA SER A 117 -4.72 0.34 -10.14
C SER A 117 -3.92 0.26 -8.83
N TYR A 118 -2.61 0.05 -8.92
CA TYR A 118 -1.67 0.06 -7.79
C TYR A 118 -1.56 1.42 -7.09
N LYS A 119 -2.11 2.49 -7.68
CA LYS A 119 -2.21 3.80 -7.03
C LYS A 119 -2.89 3.73 -5.66
N LYS A 120 -3.80 2.77 -5.43
CA LYS A 120 -4.45 2.60 -4.11
C LYS A 120 -3.44 2.42 -2.99
N TYR A 121 -2.41 1.59 -3.19
CA TYR A 121 -1.35 1.38 -2.20
C TYR A 121 -0.48 2.63 -2.07
N ARG A 122 0.05 3.12 -3.20
CA ARG A 122 1.04 4.19 -3.19
C ARG A 122 0.49 5.50 -2.67
N SER A 123 -0.77 5.82 -2.97
CA SER A 123 -1.39 7.09 -2.59
C SER A 123 -1.75 7.10 -1.12
N VAL A 124 -2.24 5.98 -0.57
CA VAL A 124 -2.52 5.87 0.87
C VAL A 124 -1.23 5.96 1.67
N MET A 125 -0.26 5.07 1.40
CA MET A 125 0.96 4.98 2.19
C MET A 125 1.93 6.13 1.92
N GLY A 126 2.02 6.59 0.68
CA GLY A 126 2.88 7.72 0.32
C GLY A 126 2.39 9.04 0.93
N THR A 127 1.08 9.32 0.87
CA THR A 127 0.53 10.52 1.49
C THR A 127 0.64 10.47 3.01
N ALA A 128 0.36 9.32 3.63
CA ALA A 128 0.54 9.16 5.07
C ALA A 128 2.01 9.38 5.47
N GLY A 129 2.95 8.78 4.74
CA GLY A 129 4.39 9.01 4.93
C GLY A 129 4.77 10.49 4.82
N SER A 130 4.30 11.19 3.78
CA SER A 130 4.55 12.63 3.62
C SER A 130 4.02 13.46 4.80
N ASN A 131 2.83 13.12 5.28
CA ASN A 131 2.16 13.81 6.38
C ASN A 131 2.83 13.55 7.74
N MET A 132 3.59 12.45 7.90
CA MET A 132 4.44 12.29 9.08
C MET A 132 5.55 13.34 9.15
N ALA A 133 5.93 13.95 8.02
CA ALA A 133 6.82 15.10 8.00
C ALA A 133 6.07 16.46 8.01
N LEU A 134 4.76 16.45 8.34
CA LEU A 134 3.85 17.58 8.12
C LEU A 134 3.90 18.13 6.68
N SER A 135 4.13 17.22 5.71
CA SER A 135 4.32 17.55 4.29
C SER A 135 5.49 18.50 4.00
N ARG A 136 6.45 18.65 4.92
CA ARG A 136 7.61 19.55 4.76
C ARG A 136 8.75 18.86 4.05
N GLU A 137 9.35 19.56 3.09
CA GLU A 137 10.51 19.08 2.35
C GLU A 137 11.82 19.26 3.16
N PRO A 138 12.83 18.37 2.96
CA PRO A 138 12.87 17.29 1.97
C PRO A 138 12.23 15.96 2.44
N LEU A 139 11.91 15.83 3.73
CA LEU A 139 11.44 14.56 4.29
C LEU A 139 10.06 14.16 3.75
N GLY A 140 9.19 15.13 3.49
CA GLY A 140 7.87 14.92 2.92
C GLY A 140 7.90 14.20 1.57
N GLU A 141 8.77 14.59 0.64
CA GLU A 141 8.95 13.87 -0.63
C GLU A 141 9.59 12.49 -0.42
N VAL A 142 10.64 12.41 0.41
CA VAL A 142 11.35 11.15 0.64
C VAL A 142 10.43 10.09 1.24
N PHE A 143 9.68 10.45 2.28
CA PHE A 143 8.72 9.55 2.91
C PHE A 143 7.59 9.18 1.96
N ARG A 144 7.12 10.13 1.13
CA ARG A 144 6.10 9.85 0.11
C ARG A 144 6.54 8.78 -0.88
N ILE A 145 7.74 8.93 -1.43
CA ILE A 145 8.26 7.98 -2.43
C ILE A 145 8.59 6.65 -1.75
N GLY A 146 9.33 6.68 -0.64
CA GLY A 146 9.74 5.48 0.10
C GLY A 146 8.57 4.62 0.53
N MET A 147 7.59 5.21 1.23
CA MET A 147 6.43 4.48 1.74
C MET A 147 5.49 4.05 0.61
N GLY A 148 5.28 4.90 -0.39
CA GLY A 148 4.46 4.56 -1.54
C GLY A 148 5.02 3.34 -2.29
N LYS A 149 6.31 3.35 -2.61
CA LYS A 149 6.98 2.26 -3.34
C LYS A 149 7.09 0.98 -2.51
N ALA A 150 7.41 1.08 -1.22
CA ALA A 150 7.39 -0.08 -0.34
C ALA A 150 5.99 -0.72 -0.26
N SER A 151 4.92 0.08 -0.25
CA SER A 151 3.55 -0.44 -0.23
C SER A 151 3.15 -1.16 -1.54
N GLU A 152 3.63 -0.68 -2.69
CA GLU A 152 3.44 -1.38 -3.98
C GLU A 152 4.15 -2.75 -3.97
N SER A 153 5.34 -2.84 -3.37
CA SER A 153 6.05 -4.11 -3.17
C SER A 153 5.29 -5.06 -2.23
N VAL A 154 4.70 -4.57 -1.13
CA VAL A 154 3.81 -5.37 -0.27
C VAL A 154 2.60 -5.87 -1.06
N GLY A 155 2.03 -5.05 -1.93
CA GLY A 155 0.92 -5.43 -2.82
C GLY A 155 1.23 -6.68 -3.64
N CYS A 156 2.44 -6.78 -4.20
CA CYS A 156 2.88 -8.01 -4.89
C CYS A 156 2.87 -9.24 -3.97
N GLY A 157 3.35 -9.11 -2.73
CA GLY A 157 3.32 -10.20 -1.75
C GLY A 157 1.89 -10.64 -1.39
N ASN A 158 0.98 -9.69 -1.20
CA ASN A 158 -0.44 -9.94 -0.92
C ASN A 158 -1.11 -10.72 -2.06
N GLU A 159 -0.81 -10.40 -3.31
CA GLU A 159 -1.37 -11.12 -4.46
C GLU A 159 -0.92 -12.60 -4.50
N ILE A 160 0.29 -12.89 -4.01
CA ILE A 160 0.79 -14.26 -3.89
C ILE A 160 0.07 -14.99 -2.74
N GLU A 161 -0.08 -14.33 -1.59
CA GLU A 161 -0.84 -14.86 -0.46
C GLU A 161 -2.29 -15.19 -0.85
N ASP A 162 -3.00 -14.24 -1.46
CA ASP A 162 -4.35 -14.42 -1.97
C ASP A 162 -4.42 -15.61 -2.94
N SER A 163 -3.44 -15.71 -3.84
CA SER A 163 -3.42 -16.79 -4.83
C SER A 163 -3.24 -18.17 -4.20
N ILE A 164 -2.47 -18.26 -3.10
CA ILE A 164 -2.33 -19.49 -2.30
C ILE A 164 -3.66 -19.81 -1.61
N ARG A 165 -4.26 -18.83 -0.92
CA ARG A 165 -5.51 -18.99 -0.17
C ARG A 165 -6.64 -19.48 -1.07
N ASP A 166 -6.82 -18.84 -2.21
CA ASP A 166 -7.96 -19.06 -3.10
C ASP A 166 -7.71 -20.20 -4.12
N LYS A 167 -6.46 -20.69 -4.16
CA LYS A 167 -5.97 -21.67 -5.13
C LYS A 167 -6.31 -21.26 -6.57
N ALA A 168 -6.21 -19.97 -6.86
CA ALA A 168 -6.47 -19.34 -8.15
C ALA A 168 -5.58 -18.10 -8.25
N VAL A 169 -5.16 -17.69 -9.45
CA VAL A 169 -4.38 -16.45 -9.58
C VAL A 169 -5.28 -15.25 -9.25
N LYS A 170 -4.86 -14.37 -8.33
CA LYS A 170 -5.62 -13.16 -7.95
C LYS A 170 -5.97 -12.30 -9.16
N ILE A 171 -7.14 -11.68 -9.17
CA ILE A 171 -7.63 -10.81 -10.26
C ILE A 171 -8.12 -9.47 -9.69
N PRO A 172 -7.68 -8.32 -10.27
CA PRO A 172 -6.54 -8.17 -11.15
C PRO A 172 -5.23 -8.36 -10.35
N SER A 173 -4.13 -8.73 -11.00
CA SER A 173 -2.85 -8.86 -10.32
C SER A 173 -1.64 -8.88 -11.27
N TRP A 174 -0.44 -8.59 -10.76
CA TRP A 174 0.80 -8.80 -11.53
C TRP A 174 1.01 -10.27 -11.91
N PRO A 175 0.79 -11.26 -11.01
CA PRO A 175 0.85 -12.67 -11.37
C PRO A 175 -0.03 -13.01 -12.55
N LEU A 176 -1.26 -12.49 -12.60
CA LEU A 176 -2.18 -12.73 -13.72
C LEU A 176 -1.65 -12.14 -15.02
N TYR A 177 -1.30 -10.86 -15.01
CA TYR A 177 -0.81 -10.15 -16.19
C TYR A 177 0.40 -10.86 -16.80
N TYR A 178 1.37 -11.22 -15.97
CA TYR A 178 2.57 -11.91 -16.41
C TYR A 178 2.29 -13.36 -16.83
N SER A 179 1.40 -14.07 -16.16
CA SER A 179 1.00 -15.43 -16.56
C SER A 179 0.38 -15.45 -17.96
N LEU A 180 -0.50 -14.50 -18.26
CA LEU A 180 -1.17 -14.41 -19.56
C LEU A 180 -0.22 -14.00 -20.68
N SER A 181 0.64 -13.01 -20.43
CA SER A 181 1.60 -12.51 -21.42
C SER A 181 2.73 -13.50 -21.74
N THR A 182 3.12 -14.34 -20.78
CA THR A 182 4.15 -15.37 -20.96
C THR A 182 3.59 -16.75 -21.32
N ASN A 183 2.27 -16.93 -21.17
CA ASN A 183 1.60 -18.23 -21.22
C ASN A 183 2.21 -19.28 -20.27
N ASP A 184 2.69 -18.82 -19.10
CA ASP A 184 3.28 -19.65 -18.06
C ASP A 184 3.00 -19.05 -16.67
N VAL A 185 2.20 -19.77 -15.87
CA VAL A 185 1.84 -19.33 -14.52
C VAL A 185 3.07 -19.18 -13.62
N ARG A 186 4.01 -20.14 -13.66
CA ARG A 186 5.20 -20.08 -12.82
C ARG A 186 6.03 -18.84 -13.18
N LYS A 187 6.21 -18.61 -14.48
CA LYS A 187 6.92 -17.42 -14.94
C LYS A 187 6.19 -16.13 -14.55
N GLY A 188 4.86 -16.16 -14.50
CA GLY A 188 4.04 -15.06 -14.01
C GLY A 188 4.37 -14.62 -12.58
N PHE A 189 4.49 -15.59 -11.67
CA PHE A 189 4.88 -15.32 -10.29
C PHE A 189 6.35 -14.90 -10.14
N GLU A 190 7.26 -15.46 -10.93
CA GLU A 190 8.67 -15.01 -10.95
C GLU A 190 8.79 -13.54 -11.35
N LEU A 191 8.14 -13.13 -12.44
CA LEU A 191 8.16 -11.74 -12.91
C LEU A 191 7.48 -10.78 -11.93
N THR A 192 6.52 -11.27 -11.15
CA THR A 192 5.93 -10.50 -10.04
C THR A 192 6.93 -10.23 -8.93
N MET A 193 7.80 -11.20 -8.61
CA MET A 193 8.88 -10.99 -7.65
C MET A 193 9.90 -9.98 -8.17
N GLU A 194 10.26 -10.03 -9.45
CA GLU A 194 11.11 -9.01 -10.09
C GLU A 194 10.46 -7.62 -10.01
N ARG A 195 9.15 -7.51 -10.27
CA ARG A 195 8.39 -6.25 -10.11
C ARG A 195 8.39 -5.74 -8.66
N SER A 196 8.20 -6.63 -7.69
CA SER A 196 8.29 -6.31 -6.26
C SER A 196 9.67 -5.72 -5.90
N GLU A 197 10.74 -6.34 -6.38
CA GLU A 197 12.11 -5.88 -6.16
C GLU A 197 12.35 -4.50 -6.80
N MET A 198 11.83 -4.27 -8.01
CA MET A 198 11.91 -2.95 -8.67
C MET A 198 11.26 -1.84 -7.82
N TYR A 199 10.06 -2.09 -7.29
CA TYR A 199 9.40 -1.13 -6.39
C TYR A 199 10.25 -0.88 -5.14
N LEU A 200 10.78 -1.92 -4.51
CA LEU A 200 11.58 -1.77 -3.31
C LEU A 200 12.91 -1.05 -3.57
N ASN A 201 13.53 -1.27 -4.72
CA ASN A 201 14.73 -0.54 -5.14
C ASN A 201 14.46 0.95 -5.33
N ASP A 202 13.31 1.33 -5.87
CA ASP A 202 12.91 2.74 -5.93
C ASP A 202 12.62 3.34 -4.54
N ALA A 203 12.09 2.54 -3.61
CA ALA A 203 11.96 2.96 -2.21
C ALA A 203 13.34 3.21 -1.57
N ARG A 204 14.31 2.32 -1.78
CA ARG A 204 15.69 2.46 -1.29
C ARG A 204 16.40 3.69 -1.89
N LYS A 205 16.23 3.95 -3.19
CA LYS A 205 16.73 5.19 -3.83
C LYS A 205 16.15 6.46 -3.21
N ALA A 206 14.93 6.42 -2.67
CA ALA A 206 14.39 7.55 -1.95
C ALA A 206 15.17 7.82 -0.65
N LEU A 207 15.60 6.77 0.06
CA LEU A 207 16.41 6.91 1.29
C LEU A 207 17.80 7.50 1.02
N GLU A 208 18.35 7.30 -0.17
CA GLU A 208 19.62 7.95 -0.56
C GLU A 208 19.52 9.48 -0.52
N ARG A 209 18.31 10.04 -0.67
CA ARG A 209 18.04 11.48 -0.59
C ARG A 209 17.82 11.98 0.83
N LEU A 210 17.82 11.09 1.84
CA LEU A 210 17.75 11.53 3.23
C LEU A 210 18.99 12.36 3.57
N PRO A 211 18.84 13.41 4.39
CA PRO A 211 19.95 14.15 4.97
C PRO A 211 20.95 13.21 5.67
N GLU A 212 22.23 13.57 5.68
CA GLU A 212 23.29 12.77 6.33
C GLU A 212 23.04 12.60 7.84
N ASN A 213 22.48 13.61 8.49
CA ASN A 213 22.17 13.64 9.91
C ASN A 213 20.80 13.04 10.27
N PHE A 214 20.10 12.39 9.33
CA PHE A 214 18.80 11.79 9.61
C PHE A 214 18.94 10.56 10.54
N SER A 215 18.39 10.66 11.74
CA SER A 215 18.60 9.69 12.83
C SER A 215 17.99 8.31 12.59
N HIS A 216 16.93 8.21 11.78
CA HIS A 216 16.15 6.97 11.62
C HIS A 216 16.44 6.22 10.31
N ARG A 217 17.57 6.49 9.64
CA ARG A 217 17.90 5.83 8.36
C ARG A 217 17.92 4.30 8.49
N ALA A 218 18.63 3.78 9.51
CA ALA A 218 18.74 2.34 9.74
C ALA A 218 17.38 1.67 10.02
N PHE A 219 16.45 2.39 10.65
CA PHE A 219 15.09 1.90 10.85
C PHE A 219 14.34 1.72 9.52
N LEU A 220 14.46 2.67 8.60
CA LEU A 220 13.82 2.58 7.27
C LEU A 220 14.46 1.51 6.38
N GLU A 221 15.78 1.36 6.44
CA GLU A 221 16.49 0.28 5.78
C GLU A 221 16.03 -1.09 6.29
N PHE A 222 15.91 -1.24 7.62
CA PHE A 222 15.37 -2.45 8.23
C PHE A 222 13.91 -2.69 7.83
N LEU A 223 13.06 -1.66 7.82
CA LEU A 223 11.67 -1.78 7.37
C LEU A 223 11.61 -2.34 5.93
N PHE A 224 12.43 -1.82 5.02
CA PHE A 224 12.43 -2.29 3.63
C PHE A 224 12.96 -3.72 3.50
N LEU A 225 13.92 -4.11 4.33
CA LEU A 225 14.31 -5.51 4.44
C LEU A 225 13.12 -6.38 4.88
N THR A 226 12.32 -5.96 5.87
CA THR A 226 11.14 -6.76 6.27
C THR A 226 10.09 -6.90 5.15
N VAL A 227 9.93 -5.87 4.31
CA VAL A 227 9.04 -5.92 3.14
C VAL A 227 9.54 -6.91 2.09
N GLU A 228 10.85 -6.91 1.81
CA GLU A 228 11.48 -7.90 0.93
C GLU A 228 11.24 -9.33 1.41
N HIS A 229 11.51 -9.57 2.70
CA HIS A 229 11.33 -10.87 3.33
C HIS A 229 9.87 -11.33 3.30
N TYR A 230 8.91 -10.40 3.41
CA TYR A 230 7.48 -10.70 3.31
C TYR A 230 7.11 -11.28 1.93
N SER A 231 7.49 -10.59 0.85
CA SER A 231 7.21 -11.06 -0.51
C SER A 231 7.95 -12.37 -0.81
N GLU A 232 9.21 -12.50 -0.38
CA GLU A 232 9.96 -13.75 -0.51
C GLU A 232 9.32 -14.92 0.24
N PHE A 233 8.81 -14.67 1.45
CA PHE A 233 8.18 -15.68 2.28
C PHE A 233 6.97 -16.29 1.55
N TRP A 234 6.08 -15.45 1.02
CA TRP A 234 4.91 -15.92 0.30
C TRP A 234 5.27 -16.64 -0.99
N TYR A 235 6.24 -16.14 -1.74
CA TYR A 235 6.70 -16.83 -2.95
C TYR A 235 7.30 -18.22 -2.64
N LYS A 236 8.15 -18.31 -1.60
CA LYS A 236 8.70 -19.60 -1.13
C LYS A 236 7.59 -20.52 -0.61
N ARG A 237 6.53 -19.98 -0.01
CA ARG A 237 5.35 -20.76 0.41
C ARG A 237 4.61 -21.32 -0.80
N LEU A 238 4.34 -20.50 -1.83
CA LEU A 238 3.70 -20.94 -3.07
C LEU A 238 4.46 -22.10 -3.72
N GLN A 239 5.79 -21.99 -3.81
CA GLN A 239 6.65 -23.06 -4.34
C GLN A 239 6.50 -24.40 -3.58
N LYS A 240 6.28 -24.34 -2.26
CA LYS A 240 6.08 -25.53 -1.41
C LYS A 240 4.68 -26.12 -1.51
N GLU A 241 3.65 -25.29 -1.64
CA GLU A 241 2.26 -25.74 -1.82
C GLU A 241 2.06 -26.49 -3.14
N ASN A 242 2.86 -26.17 -4.17
CA ASN A 242 2.90 -26.87 -5.45
C ASN A 242 1.52 -26.93 -6.17
N ILE A 243 0.70 -25.89 -6.00
CA ILE A 243 -0.66 -25.76 -6.56
C ILE A 243 -0.69 -25.28 -8.03
N TRP A 244 0.41 -25.41 -8.76
CA TRP A 244 0.56 -24.84 -10.11
C TRP A 244 -0.51 -25.31 -11.10
N SER A 245 -0.92 -26.58 -11.04
CA SER A 245 -1.98 -27.11 -11.89
C SER A 245 -3.32 -26.43 -11.63
N ASP A 246 -3.65 -26.18 -10.35
CA ASP A 246 -4.89 -25.52 -9.96
C ASP A 246 -4.90 -24.09 -10.49
N LEU A 247 -3.81 -23.35 -10.28
CA LEU A 247 -3.63 -21.99 -10.76
C LEU A 247 -3.78 -21.89 -12.29
N THR A 248 -3.11 -22.77 -13.04
CA THR A 248 -3.21 -22.81 -14.51
C THR A 248 -4.63 -23.15 -14.97
N SER A 249 -5.29 -24.12 -14.34
CA SER A 249 -6.63 -24.57 -14.74
C SER A 249 -7.71 -23.50 -14.56
N LYS A 250 -7.49 -22.57 -13.62
CA LYS A 250 -8.41 -21.50 -13.26
C LYS A 250 -8.04 -20.13 -13.86
N LEU A 251 -7.03 -20.07 -14.73
CA LEU A 251 -6.77 -18.84 -15.47
C LEU A 251 -8.03 -18.43 -16.25
N PRO A 252 -8.35 -17.12 -16.29
CA PRO A 252 -9.45 -16.63 -17.12
C PRO A 252 -9.17 -16.94 -18.60
N LYS A 253 -10.23 -17.26 -19.33
CA LYS A 253 -10.21 -17.63 -20.76
C LYS A 253 -10.84 -16.56 -21.62
#